data_AF-A0A1J4S8J0-F1
#
_entry.id   AF-A0A1J4S8J0-F1
#
_cell.length_a   1.000
_cell.length_b   1.000
_cell.length_c   1.000
_cell.angle_alpha   90.00
_cell.angle_beta   90.00
_cell.angle_gamma   90.00
#
_symmetry.space_group_name_H-M   'P 1'
#
loop_
_entity.id
_entity.type
_entity.pdbx_description
1 polymer ?
#
loop_
_entity_poly.entity_id
_entity_poly.type
_entity_poly.pdbx_seq_one_letter_code
_entity_poly.pdbx_strand_id
1 'polypeptide(L)'
;METKSFEAPALYGDHHVSEARRILLELTGVSDVYASSAFQVIEVTFDPAKVKAEQIQARLEEAGYLGELPMLVETGIAVEKKEGDSAFRHTATYETVKNTVSFAQRVNYSGRPLWPCPGLGPVKMVEE
;
A
#
# COMPACT_ATOMS: atom_id res chain seq x y z
N MET A 1 25.68 12.75 12.93
CA MET A 1 24.60 12.54 11.96
C MET A 1 25.08 11.54 10.92
N GLU A 2 24.23 10.60 10.57
CA GLU A 2 24.46 9.60 9.54
C GLU A 2 23.28 9.63 8.56
N THR A 3 23.52 9.31 7.29
CA THR A 3 22.48 9.22 6.26
C THR A 3 22.43 7.81 5.72
N LYS A 4 21.24 7.21 5.68
CA LYS A 4 20.99 5.90 5.09
C LYS A 4 19.88 5.98 4.04
N SER A 5 20.10 5.31 2.91
CA SER A 5 19.14 5.18 1.81
C SER A 5 18.46 3.81 1.86
N PHE A 6 17.17 3.78 1.55
CA PHE A 6 16.32 2.59 1.51
C PHE A 6 15.57 2.56 0.18
N GLU A 7 15.61 1.41 -0.49
CA GLU A 7 14.71 1.13 -1.61
C GLU A 7 13.30 0.90 -1.08
N ALA A 8 12.32 1.64 -1.62
CA ALA A 8 10.93 1.59 -1.18
C ALA A 8 10.01 1.34 -2.37
N PRO A 9 9.96 0.10 -2.91
CA PRO A 9 9.16 -0.22 -4.08
C PRO A 9 7.70 0.22 -3.95
N ALA A 10 7.09 0.14 -2.76
CA ALA A 10 5.69 0.51 -2.57
C ALA A 10 5.39 2.03 -2.56
N LEU A 11 6.41 2.88 -2.74
CA LEU A 11 6.28 4.33 -2.71
C LEU A 11 5.86 4.91 -4.07
N TYR A 12 4.58 4.83 -4.43
CA TYR A 12 4.07 5.33 -5.72
C TYR A 12 3.24 6.62 -5.67
N GLY A 13 2.72 6.99 -4.50
CA GLY A 13 1.84 8.15 -4.32
C GLY A 13 2.51 9.32 -3.61
N ASP A 14 2.06 10.53 -3.89
CA ASP A 14 2.36 11.75 -3.12
C ASP A 14 1.92 11.62 -1.65
N HIS A 15 0.77 10.98 -1.42
CA HIS A 15 0.28 10.66 -0.09
C HIS A 15 1.15 9.58 0.59
N HIS A 16 1.74 8.64 -0.15
CA HIS A 16 2.71 7.69 0.41
C HIS A 16 3.98 8.43 0.89
N VAL A 17 4.46 9.40 0.11
CA VAL A 17 5.63 10.25 0.47
C VAL A 17 5.37 11.03 1.74
N SER A 18 4.21 11.69 1.82
CA SER A 18 3.83 12.49 2.99
C SER A 18 3.73 11.62 4.25
N GLU A 19 3.14 10.42 4.12
CA GLU A 19 3.00 9.50 5.25
C GLU A 19 4.33 8.88 5.69
N ALA A 20 5.20 8.50 4.75
CA ALA A 20 6.53 7.97 5.07
C ALA A 20 7.34 8.99 5.88
N ARG A 21 7.27 10.27 5.48
CA ARG A 21 7.92 11.38 6.21
C ARG A 21 7.33 11.54 7.60
N ARG A 22 6.01 11.51 7.76
CA ARG A 22 5.34 11.61 9.07
C ARG A 22 5.83 10.51 10.03
N ILE A 23 5.77 9.24 9.59
CA ILE A 23 6.16 8.07 10.40
C ILE A 23 7.63 8.17 10.83
N LEU A 24 8.52 8.56 9.92
CA LEU A 24 9.95 8.63 10.20
C LEU A 24 10.34 9.83 11.06
N LEU A 25 9.71 10.99 10.86
CA LEU A 25 9.98 12.19 11.65
C LEU A 25 9.44 12.08 13.09
N GLU A 26 8.53 11.14 13.38
CA GLU A 26 8.10 10.81 14.74
C GLU A 26 9.16 10.02 15.52
N LEU A 27 10.16 9.44 14.85
CA LEU A 27 11.25 8.73 15.51
C LEU A 27 12.24 9.71 16.14
N THR A 28 12.40 9.61 17.46
CA THR A 28 13.40 10.40 18.19
C THR A 28 14.80 10.09 17.67
N GLY A 29 15.49 11.10 17.17
CA GLY A 29 16.82 10.96 16.58
C GLY A 29 16.85 11.08 15.06
N VAL A 30 15.70 11.04 14.37
CA VAL A 30 15.61 11.42 12.96
C VAL A 30 15.58 12.94 12.86
N SER A 31 16.35 13.49 11.92
CA SER A 31 16.50 14.94 11.71
C SER A 31 15.98 15.39 10.35
N ASP A 32 16.14 14.57 9.32
CA ASP A 32 15.61 14.86 7.98
C ASP A 32 15.23 13.57 7.25
N VAL A 33 14.26 13.70 6.35
CA VAL A 33 13.75 12.61 5.52
C VAL A 33 13.47 13.14 4.11
N TYR A 34 14.24 12.63 3.15
CA TYR A 34 13.98 12.77 1.72
C TYR A 34 13.27 11.51 1.23
N ALA A 35 12.07 11.64 0.68
CA ALA A 35 11.33 10.51 0.11
C ALA A 35 10.85 10.88 -1.29
N SER A 36 11.12 10.02 -2.27
CA SER A 36 10.78 10.25 -3.67
C SER A 36 10.04 9.06 -4.25
N SER A 37 8.77 9.27 -4.61
CA SER A 37 7.98 8.28 -5.33
C SER A 37 8.44 8.08 -6.77
N ALA A 38 9.07 9.09 -7.37
CA ALA A 38 9.62 8.99 -8.72
C ALA A 38 10.81 8.03 -8.79
N PHE A 39 11.61 7.97 -7.73
CA PHE A 39 12.78 7.09 -7.64
C PHE A 39 12.56 5.87 -6.75
N GLN A 40 11.43 5.81 -6.04
CA GLN A 40 11.12 4.77 -5.06
C GLN A 40 12.21 4.60 -4.00
N VAL A 41 12.71 5.74 -3.51
CA VAL A 41 13.81 5.81 -2.54
C VAL A 41 13.43 6.68 -1.36
N ILE A 42 13.86 6.25 -0.17
CA ILE A 42 13.76 7.01 1.07
C ILE A 42 15.16 7.16 1.66
N GLU A 43 15.62 8.40 1.83
CA GLU A 43 16.87 8.74 2.52
C GLU A 43 16.55 9.39 3.86
N VAL A 44 17.21 8.91 4.91
CA VAL A 44 16.98 9.34 6.29
C VAL A 44 18.28 9.79 6.91
N THR A 45 18.30 11.02 7.43
CA THR A 45 19.40 11.55 8.23
C THR A 45 19.07 11.48 9.72
N PHE A 46 19.86 10.74 10.48
CA PHE A 46 19.60 10.44 11.88
C PHE A 46 20.84 10.51 12.78
N ASP A 47 20.61 10.58 14.09
CA ASP A 47 21.60 10.50 15.14
C ASP A 47 21.75 9.04 15.62
N PRO A 48 22.88 8.36 15.31
CA PRO A 48 23.09 6.96 15.66
C PRO A 48 23.17 6.70 17.18
N ALA A 49 23.33 7.75 17.99
CA ALA A 49 23.26 7.64 19.45
C ALA A 49 21.81 7.50 19.97
N LYS A 50 20.80 7.88 19.17
CA LYS A 50 19.39 7.92 19.57
C LYS A 50 18.53 6.88 18.86
N VAL A 51 18.83 6.61 17.58
CA VAL A 51 18.11 5.64 16.76
C VAL A 51 19.09 4.91 15.85
N LYS A 52 18.89 3.61 15.68
CA LYS A 52 19.71 2.79 14.77
C LYS A 52 19.03 2.59 13.42
N ALA A 53 19.86 2.35 12.41
CA ALA A 53 19.42 2.06 11.06
C ALA A 53 18.41 0.89 10.97
N GLU A 54 18.57 -0.14 11.81
CA GLU A 54 17.68 -1.30 11.87
C GLU A 54 16.30 -0.94 12.41
N GLN A 55 16.21 0.04 13.33
CA GLN A 55 14.92 0.51 13.86
C GLN A 55 14.14 1.31 12.80
N ILE A 56 14.84 2.12 12.01
CA ILE A 56 14.26 2.83 10.87
C ILE A 56 13.76 1.83 9.82
N GLN A 57 14.58 0.82 9.50
CA GLN A 57 14.21 -0.24 8.57
C GLN A 57 12.95 -0.98 9.04
N ALA A 58 12.93 -1.43 10.30
CA ALA A 58 11.79 -2.15 10.87
C ALA A 58 10.50 -1.32 10.81
N ARG A 59 10.58 -0.01 11.01
CA ARG A 59 9.41 0.89 10.87
C ARG A 59 8.92 1.01 9.44
N LEU A 60 9.82 1.09 8.47
CA LEU A 60 9.46 1.11 7.06
C LEU A 60 8.86 -0.22 6.59
N GLU A 61 9.37 -1.35 7.10
CA GLU A 61 8.81 -2.69 6.87
C GLU A 61 7.41 -2.84 7.47
N GLU A 62 7.23 -2.43 8.74
CA GLU A 62 5.92 -2.44 9.42
C GLU A 62 4.88 -1.60 8.66
N ALA A 63 5.30 -0.46 8.13
CA ALA A 63 4.45 0.42 7.32
C ALA A 63 4.25 -0.09 5.87
N GLY A 64 4.96 -1.14 5.44
CA GLY A 64 4.78 -1.77 4.13
C GLY A 64 5.51 -1.08 2.97
N TYR A 65 6.54 -0.27 3.26
CA TYR A 65 7.29 0.44 2.21
C TYR A 65 8.37 -0.41 1.54
N LEU A 66 9.02 -1.31 2.29
CA LEU A 66 10.16 -2.12 1.80
C LEU A 66 9.76 -3.50 1.25
N GLY A 67 8.47 -3.85 1.34
CA GLY A 67 7.97 -5.15 0.89
C GLY A 67 7.87 -5.27 -0.62
N GLU A 68 7.83 -6.51 -1.11
CA GLU A 68 7.47 -6.79 -2.49
C GLU A 68 6.01 -6.38 -2.76
N LEU A 69 5.80 -5.81 -3.94
CA LEU A 69 4.46 -5.49 -4.38
C LEU A 69 3.79 -6.76 -4.88
N PRO A 70 2.60 -7.10 -4.34
CA PRO A 70 1.83 -8.22 -4.85
C PRO A 70 1.32 -7.85 -6.25
N MET A 71 2.10 -8.20 -7.27
CA MET A 71 1.65 -8.13 -8.65
C MET A 71 0.79 -9.37 -8.94
N LEU A 72 -0.45 -9.12 -9.35
CA LEU A 72 -1.31 -10.18 -9.86
C LEU A 72 -0.67 -10.74 -11.14
N VAL A 73 -0.38 -12.04 -11.13
CA VAL A 73 0.10 -12.73 -12.32
C VAL A 73 -1.09 -12.99 -13.23
N GLU A 74 -1.07 -12.40 -14.43
CA GLU A 74 -2.02 -12.78 -15.47
C GLU A 74 -1.74 -14.21 -15.90
N THR A 75 -2.69 -15.12 -15.64
CA THR A 75 -2.50 -16.55 -15.93
C THR A 75 -2.55 -16.88 -17.41
N GLY A 76 -2.96 -15.94 -18.28
CA GLY A 76 -3.21 -16.19 -19.71
C GLY A 76 -4.37 -17.15 -20.01
N ILE A 77 -4.92 -17.80 -18.99
CA ILE A 77 -6.08 -18.68 -19.06
C ILE A 77 -7.35 -17.82 -19.02
N ALA A 78 -8.18 -17.96 -20.04
CA ALA A 78 -9.47 -17.32 -20.09
C ALA A 78 -10.36 -17.80 -18.93
N VAL A 79 -11.11 -16.88 -18.32
CA VAL A 79 -11.85 -17.09 -17.07
C VAL A 79 -12.82 -18.28 -17.16
N GLU A 80 -13.41 -18.50 -18.33
CA GLU A 80 -14.32 -19.61 -18.61
C GLU A 80 -13.66 -21.00 -18.62
N LYS A 81 -12.33 -21.06 -18.72
CA LYS A 81 -11.55 -22.31 -18.70
C LYS A 81 -10.95 -22.61 -17.33
N LYS A 82 -11.16 -21.75 -16.34
CA LYS A 82 -10.64 -21.92 -14.98
C LYS A 82 -11.66 -22.67 -14.12
N GLU A 83 -11.28 -23.81 -13.57
CA GLU A 83 -12.11 -24.51 -12.56
C GLU A 83 -12.21 -23.67 -11.29
N GLY A 84 -13.43 -23.46 -10.78
CA GLY A 84 -13.72 -22.72 -9.54
C GLY A 84 -14.66 -21.52 -9.73
N ASP A 85 -14.99 -20.83 -8.62
CA ASP A 85 -15.82 -19.62 -8.63
C ASP A 85 -14.98 -18.44 -9.17
N SER A 86 -15.15 -18.17 -10.45
CA SER A 86 -14.36 -17.20 -11.19
C SER A 86 -15.17 -15.91 -11.37
N ALA A 87 -14.55 -14.77 -11.04
CA ALA A 87 -15.25 -13.48 -11.05
C ALA A 87 -15.58 -13.05 -12.48
N PHE A 88 -16.82 -13.26 -12.91
CA PHE A 88 -17.34 -12.71 -14.15
C PHE A 88 -17.80 -11.26 -13.95
N ARG A 89 -17.58 -10.42 -14.96
CA ARG A 89 -18.39 -9.20 -15.12
C ARG A 89 -19.77 -9.62 -15.61
N HIS A 90 -20.73 -9.78 -14.70
CA HIS A 90 -22.11 -10.01 -15.10
C HIS A 90 -22.72 -8.68 -15.55
N THR A 91 -23.09 -8.61 -16.83
CA THR A 91 -23.92 -7.53 -17.37
C THR A 91 -25.36 -8.05 -17.39
N ALA A 92 -26.22 -7.50 -16.54
CA ALA A 92 -27.66 -7.79 -16.55
C ALA A 92 -28.42 -6.54 -16.99
N THR A 93 -29.33 -6.69 -17.95
CA THR A 93 -30.29 -5.66 -18.32
C THR A 93 -31.65 -6.06 -17.77
N TYR A 94 -32.17 -5.30 -16.80
CA TYR A 94 -33.53 -5.51 -16.32
C TYR A 94 -34.46 -4.57 -17.07
N GLU A 95 -35.60 -5.08 -17.54
CA GLU A 95 -36.58 -4.34 -18.34
C GLU A 95 -37.07 -3.07 -17.62
N THR A 96 -37.16 -3.13 -16.29
CA THR A 96 -37.54 -2.00 -15.42
C THR A 96 -36.52 -0.85 -15.40
N VAL A 97 -35.25 -1.08 -15.74
CA VAL A 97 -34.18 -0.04 -15.70
C VAL A 97 -33.89 0.58 -17.07
N LYS A 98 -34.64 0.23 -18.12
CA LYS A 98 -34.48 0.75 -19.49
C LYS A 98 -33.01 0.78 -19.96
N ASN A 99 -32.39 1.97 -20.04
CA ASN A 99 -31.08 2.21 -20.66
C ASN A 99 -29.89 2.13 -19.69
N THR A 100 -30.09 1.68 -18.45
CA THR A 100 -29.00 1.63 -17.46
C THR A 100 -28.39 0.24 -17.41
N VAL A 101 -27.09 0.15 -17.71
CA VAL A 101 -26.28 -1.05 -17.52
C VAL A 101 -25.62 -0.99 -16.15
N SER A 102 -25.83 -2.00 -15.31
CA SER A 102 -25.16 -2.14 -14.01
C SER A 102 -24.21 -3.33 -13.99
N PHE A 103 -23.07 -3.16 -13.34
CA PHE A 103 -22.09 -4.22 -13.10
C PHE A 103 -22.07 -4.56 -11.61
N ALA A 104 -22.15 -5.85 -11.27
CA ALA A 104 -22.05 -6.33 -9.91
C ALA A 104 -20.98 -7.42 -9.81
N GLN A 105 -20.14 -7.33 -8.78
CA GLN A 105 -19.16 -8.35 -8.44
C GLN A 105 -19.30 -8.68 -6.96
N ARG A 106 -19.43 -9.97 -6.63
CA ARG A 106 -19.29 -10.43 -5.24
C ARG A 106 -17.81 -10.43 -4.90
N VAL A 107 -17.40 -9.51 -4.05
CA VAL A 107 -16.04 -9.47 -3.49
C VAL A 107 -16.11 -9.90 -2.03
N ASN A 108 -15.20 -10.80 -1.62
CA ASN A 108 -15.03 -11.12 -0.21
C ASN A 108 -14.55 -9.86 0.51
N TYR A 109 -15.21 -9.48 1.60
CA TYR A 109 -14.77 -8.35 2.41
C TYR A 109 -13.42 -8.67 3.03
N SER A 110 -12.38 -7.93 2.65
CA SER A 110 -11.01 -8.13 3.13
C SER A 110 -10.63 -7.18 4.27
N GLY A 111 -11.51 -6.25 4.66
CA GLY A 111 -11.21 -5.18 5.62
C GLY A 111 -10.13 -4.20 5.16
N ARG A 112 -9.57 -4.37 3.96
CA ARG A 112 -8.56 -3.51 3.37
C ARG A 112 -9.20 -2.60 2.33
N PRO A 113 -8.74 -1.35 2.20
CA PRO A 113 -9.16 -0.48 1.11
C PRO A 113 -8.85 -1.15 -0.24
N LEU A 114 -9.66 -0.83 -1.25
CA LEU A 114 -9.55 -1.38 -2.62
C LEU A 114 -8.11 -1.26 -3.17
N TRP A 115 -7.42 -0.20 -2.76
CA TRP A 115 -5.98 -0.02 -2.92
C TRP A 115 -5.32 0.15 -1.54
N PRO A 116 -4.58 -0.84 -1.03
CA PRO A 116 -3.85 -0.70 0.22
C PRO A 116 -2.65 0.23 0.02
N CYS A 117 -2.77 1.45 0.54
CA CYS A 117 -1.65 2.40 0.61
C CYS A 117 -0.74 2.02 1.80
N PRO A 118 0.59 1.89 1.61
CA PRO A 118 1.53 1.70 2.72
C PRO A 118 1.46 2.88 3.69
N GLY A 119 1.61 2.60 4.98
CA GLY A 119 1.44 3.55 6.07
C GLY A 119 -0.01 3.86 6.44
N LEU A 120 -0.98 3.63 5.54
CA LEU A 120 -2.40 3.93 5.76
C LEU A 120 -3.19 2.64 6.01
N GLY A 121 -3.24 2.23 7.28
CA GLY A 121 -4.04 1.10 7.73
C GLY A 121 -5.51 1.46 7.99
N PRO A 122 -6.39 0.46 8.20
CA PRO A 122 -7.73 0.71 8.71
C PRO A 122 -7.65 1.46 10.05
N VAL A 123 -8.57 2.39 10.27
CA VAL A 123 -8.70 3.08 11.56
C VAL A 123 -8.91 2.01 12.63
N LYS A 124 -7.96 1.89 13.54
CA LYS A 124 -8.10 0.98 14.70
C LYS A 124 -9.17 1.59 15.60
N MET A 125 -10.27 0.88 15.77
CA MET A 125 -11.24 1.22 16.81
C MET A 125 -10.53 1.05 18.15
N VAL A 126 -10.44 2.12 18.93
CA VAL A 126 -9.92 2.04 20.30
C VAL A 126 -11.03 1.40 21.12
N GLU A 127 -10.79 0.20 21.64
CA GLU A 127 -11.66 -0.35 22.70
C GLU A 127 -11.45 0.53 23.94
N GLU A 128 -12.56 1.09 24.42
CA GLU A 128 -12.64 2.04 25.53
C GLU A 128 -12.37 1.35 26.89
#